data_AF-A0A085LEM1-F1
#
_entry.id   AF-A0A085LEM1-F1
#
_cell.length_a   1.000
_cell.length_b   1.000
_cell.length_c   1.000
_cell.angle_alpha   90.00
_cell.angle_beta   90.00
_cell.angle_gamma   90.00
#
_symmetry.space_group_name_H-M   'P 1'
#
loop_
_entity.id
_entity.type
_entity.pdbx_description
1 polymer ?
#
loop_
_entity_poly.entity_id
_entity_poly.type
_entity_poly.pdbx_seq_one_letter_code
_entity_poly.pdbx_strand_id
1 'polypeptide(L)'
;MTLAANPGSATLTLTAANTGDRDAQGVRFTVPELPKGLSLRPVDDGWTCTTPARGAALECASDTVLPAPARGASAGRSVELAVELRANGAFVPEVQQRDDGALRVLPADVPVEVRAGADDQAVTASRTLSAAVPLAWLGADGVQVRAENADGTVRYTADVANRTGAPVTVGLAAPDTPAWHAADLPARTSVGENAKLVVAVNAPAVPASMLVLSQERLLVGPGGEAVVSRPPSDVALALDGQTIAPVVPDTAVAQCVFDPETDTSSAAATLTFDNSASTLPVEFSVDGHPGLAQTVPARARAEVELPPAGAAPATYALRADGDALVSRTVGAVDCFEWDVEGSATTRWSPETGSFVV
;
A
#
# COMPACT_ATOMS: atom_id res chain seq x y z
N MET A 1 7.91 -24.85 -26.25
CA MET A 1 7.29 -23.94 -25.27
C MET A 1 8.26 -23.84 -24.10
N THR A 2 8.68 -22.63 -23.72
CA THR A 2 9.70 -22.40 -22.67
C THR A 2 9.02 -22.34 -21.31
N LEU A 3 9.52 -23.11 -20.34
CA LEU A 3 9.04 -23.06 -18.96
C LEU A 3 9.34 -21.68 -18.36
N ALA A 4 8.40 -21.11 -17.61
CA ALA A 4 8.59 -19.81 -16.99
C ALA A 4 9.73 -19.86 -15.96
N ALA A 5 10.60 -18.85 -15.99
CA ALA A 5 11.70 -18.68 -15.04
C ALA A 5 11.21 -18.79 -13.59
N ASN A 6 11.88 -19.59 -12.75
CA ASN A 6 11.54 -19.74 -11.34
C ASN A 6 12.66 -19.18 -10.43
N PRO A 7 12.78 -17.85 -10.29
CA PRO A 7 13.70 -17.25 -9.34
C PRO A 7 13.14 -17.30 -7.91
N GLY A 8 14.02 -17.38 -6.89
CA GLY A 8 13.64 -17.29 -5.48
C GLY A 8 14.77 -17.71 -4.53
N SER A 9 14.58 -17.49 -3.22
CA SER A 9 15.43 -18.13 -2.20
C SER A 9 14.65 -18.69 -1.02
N ALA A 10 15.20 -19.71 -0.37
CA ALA A 10 14.67 -20.32 0.85
C ALA A 10 15.83 -20.82 1.74
N THR A 11 15.66 -20.72 3.06
CA THR A 11 16.64 -21.26 4.01
C THR A 11 16.40 -22.75 4.22
N LEU A 12 17.47 -23.55 4.17
CA LEU A 12 17.53 -24.95 4.52
C LEU A 12 18.50 -25.13 5.69
N THR A 13 18.13 -26.00 6.64
CA THR A 13 19.01 -26.40 7.73
C THR A 13 19.49 -27.82 7.50
N LEU A 14 20.80 -27.98 7.34
CA LEU A 14 21.46 -29.27 7.27
C LEU A 14 21.85 -29.69 8.68
N THR A 15 21.44 -30.88 9.09
CA THR A 15 21.66 -31.36 10.46
C THR A 15 22.43 -32.68 10.44
N ALA A 16 23.45 -32.77 11.29
CA ALA A 16 24.20 -34.00 11.50
C ALA A 16 24.23 -34.34 12.99
N ALA A 17 24.07 -35.63 13.33
CA ALA A 17 24.19 -36.13 14.69
C ALA A 17 24.99 -37.43 14.69
N ASN A 18 25.83 -37.62 15.71
CA ASN A 18 26.69 -38.79 15.83
C ASN A 18 25.94 -39.94 16.50
N THR A 19 25.91 -41.11 15.87
CA THR A 19 25.31 -42.34 16.40
C THR A 19 26.37 -43.34 16.89
N GLY A 20 27.65 -43.05 16.68
CA GLY A 20 28.79 -43.85 17.12
C GLY A 20 29.11 -43.65 18.60
N ASP A 21 29.98 -44.50 19.13
CA ASP A 21 30.34 -44.56 20.56
C ASP A 21 31.49 -43.61 20.95
N ARG A 22 32.01 -42.82 20.00
CA ARG A 22 33.12 -41.87 20.19
C ARG A 22 32.83 -40.56 19.50
N ASP A 23 33.34 -39.47 20.08
CA ASP A 23 33.26 -38.14 19.50
C ASP A 23 33.96 -38.09 18.13
N ALA A 24 33.35 -37.39 17.17
CA ALA A 24 33.91 -37.18 15.84
C ALA A 24 34.26 -35.68 15.66
N GLN A 25 35.44 -35.39 15.11
CA GLN A 25 35.92 -34.03 14.84
C GLN A 25 35.94 -33.74 13.33
N GLY A 26 36.11 -32.48 12.94
CA GLY A 26 36.31 -32.10 11.53
C GLY A 26 35.09 -32.36 10.66
N VAL A 27 33.93 -31.88 11.08
CA VAL A 27 32.66 -32.10 10.37
C VAL A 27 32.69 -31.35 9.04
N ARG A 28 32.30 -32.04 7.98
CA ARG A 28 32.20 -31.50 6.64
C ARG A 28 30.86 -31.86 6.03
N PHE A 29 30.09 -30.85 5.63
CA PHE A 29 28.91 -31.00 4.78
C PHE A 29 29.32 -30.78 3.32
N THR A 30 28.93 -31.70 2.45
CA THR A 30 29.12 -31.59 1.00
C THR A 30 27.78 -31.76 0.31
N VAL A 31 27.45 -30.82 -0.56
CA VAL A 31 26.37 -30.95 -1.54
C VAL A 31 27.04 -31.15 -2.89
N PRO A 32 26.95 -32.35 -3.49
CA PRO A 32 27.56 -32.66 -4.78
C PRO A 32 26.86 -31.89 -5.91
N GLU A 33 25.96 -32.48 -6.69
CA GLU A 33 25.33 -31.76 -7.80
C GLU A 33 23.93 -31.27 -7.42
N LEU A 34 23.57 -30.08 -7.91
CA LEU A 34 22.21 -29.56 -7.85
C LEU A 34 21.61 -29.47 -9.25
N PRO A 35 20.29 -29.59 -9.37
CA PRO A 35 19.58 -29.27 -10.60
C PRO A 35 20.00 -27.91 -11.18
N LYS A 36 20.09 -27.84 -12.52
CA LYS A 36 20.48 -26.62 -13.23
C LYS A 36 19.60 -25.43 -12.81
N GLY A 37 20.25 -24.34 -12.41
CA GLY A 37 19.58 -23.12 -11.97
C GLY A 37 19.35 -23.04 -10.45
N LEU A 38 19.61 -24.11 -9.70
CA LEU A 38 19.74 -24.06 -8.24
C LEU A 38 21.18 -23.81 -7.82
N SER A 39 21.34 -23.13 -6.69
CA SER A 39 22.61 -22.89 -6.02
C SER A 39 22.40 -22.81 -4.52
N LEU A 40 23.43 -23.11 -3.75
CA LEU A 40 23.42 -22.95 -2.30
C LEU A 40 24.41 -21.87 -1.89
N ARG A 41 24.03 -21.09 -0.89
CA ARG A 41 24.90 -20.11 -0.25
C ARG A 41 24.89 -20.34 1.26
N PRO A 42 26.04 -20.44 1.93
CA PRO A 42 26.05 -20.51 3.39
C PRO A 42 25.50 -19.21 4.00
N VAL A 43 24.71 -19.35 5.06
CA VAL A 43 24.20 -18.22 5.85
C VAL A 43 25.01 -18.05 7.14
N ASP A 44 25.57 -19.15 7.66
CA ASP A 44 26.31 -19.17 8.91
C ASP A 44 27.80 -18.86 8.72
N ASP A 45 28.33 -17.91 9.51
CA ASP A 45 29.76 -17.57 9.54
C ASP A 45 30.62 -18.60 10.31
N GLY A 46 29.98 -19.54 11.02
CA GLY A 46 30.65 -20.60 11.80
C GLY A 46 31.23 -21.75 10.96
N TRP A 47 31.05 -21.70 9.64
CA TRP A 47 31.48 -22.71 8.69
C TRP A 47 32.38 -22.09 7.63
N THR A 48 33.49 -22.75 7.33
CA THR A 48 34.33 -22.38 6.18
C THR A 48 33.78 -23.08 4.95
N CYS A 49 33.13 -22.33 4.07
CA CYS A 49 32.44 -22.85 2.90
C CYS A 49 33.11 -22.44 1.60
N THR A 50 33.15 -23.37 0.64
CA THR A 50 33.69 -23.17 -0.70
C THR A 50 32.76 -23.80 -1.73
N THR A 51 32.87 -23.35 -2.98
CA THR A 51 32.25 -23.98 -4.16
C THR A 51 33.37 -24.68 -4.95
N PRO A 52 33.56 -26.00 -4.79
CA PRO A 52 34.70 -26.67 -5.39
C PRO A 52 34.66 -26.63 -6.92
N ALA A 53 35.81 -26.40 -7.57
CA ALA A 53 35.92 -26.36 -9.02
C ALA A 53 35.54 -27.68 -9.73
N ARG A 54 35.37 -28.78 -8.98
CA ARG A 54 35.07 -30.14 -9.49
C ARG A 54 33.56 -30.46 -9.57
N GLY A 55 32.69 -29.45 -9.56
CA GLY A 55 31.26 -29.65 -9.81
C GLY A 55 30.40 -29.91 -8.58
N ALA A 56 30.96 -29.81 -7.37
CA ALA A 56 30.16 -29.77 -6.14
C ALA A 56 29.51 -28.38 -5.99
N ALA A 57 28.26 -28.35 -5.53
CA ALA A 57 27.45 -27.16 -5.39
C ALA A 57 27.81 -26.38 -4.12
N LEU A 58 28.24 -27.08 -3.06
CA LEU A 58 28.69 -26.46 -1.82
C LEU A 58 29.51 -27.46 -0.99
N GLU A 59 30.59 -26.99 -0.37
CA GLU A 59 31.35 -27.76 0.61
C GLU A 59 31.69 -26.88 1.80
N CYS A 60 31.25 -27.26 3.00
CA CYS A 60 31.39 -26.50 4.23
C CYS A 60 32.05 -27.35 5.31
N ALA A 61 33.11 -26.84 5.93
CA ALA A 61 33.83 -27.50 7.00
C ALA A 61 33.83 -26.68 8.29
N SER A 62 33.83 -27.37 9.44
CA SER A 62 33.93 -26.78 10.76
C SER A 62 34.70 -27.71 11.69
N ASP A 63 35.50 -27.13 12.59
CA ASP A 63 36.22 -27.86 13.64
C ASP A 63 35.30 -28.27 14.81
N THR A 64 33.99 -28.05 14.66
CA THR A 64 32.98 -28.45 15.65
C THR A 64 33.04 -29.95 15.92
N VAL A 65 32.89 -30.33 17.19
CA VAL A 65 32.82 -31.73 17.60
C VAL A 65 31.38 -32.23 17.48
N LEU A 66 31.22 -33.41 16.88
CA LEU A 66 30.01 -34.22 16.87
C LEU A 66 30.06 -35.19 18.06
N PRO A 67 29.45 -34.86 19.22
CA PRO A 67 29.60 -35.64 20.44
C PRO A 67 28.91 -36.99 20.33
N ALA A 68 29.47 -38.03 20.95
CA ALA A 68 28.82 -39.33 21.08
C ALA A 68 27.48 -39.21 21.85
N PRO A 69 26.53 -40.15 21.65
CA PRO A 69 25.29 -40.19 22.41
C PRO A 69 25.53 -40.26 23.92
N ALA A 70 24.76 -39.49 24.69
CA ALA A 70 24.69 -39.69 26.13
C ALA A 70 24.12 -41.08 26.45
N ARG A 71 24.39 -41.62 27.66
CA ARG A 71 23.85 -42.93 28.06
C ARG A 71 22.33 -42.98 27.88
N GLY A 72 21.87 -43.95 27.08
CA GLY A 72 20.45 -44.16 26.78
C GLY A 72 19.91 -43.36 25.60
N ALA A 73 20.70 -42.48 24.98
CA ALA A 73 20.34 -41.78 23.76
C ALA A 73 20.77 -42.58 22.51
N SER A 74 19.99 -42.48 21.43
CA SER A 74 20.30 -43.10 20.14
C SER A 74 21.22 -42.26 19.25
N ALA A 75 21.38 -40.97 19.56
CA ALA A 75 22.25 -40.03 18.86
C ALA A 75 22.78 -38.96 19.84
N GLY A 76 23.95 -38.42 19.55
CA GLY A 76 24.48 -37.24 20.22
C GLY A 76 23.78 -35.95 19.81
N ARG A 77 24.18 -34.84 20.43
CA ARG A 77 23.68 -33.51 20.06
C ARG A 77 24.01 -33.21 18.60
N SER A 78 23.05 -32.66 17.86
CA SER A 78 23.24 -32.30 16.48
C SER A 78 24.08 -31.03 16.30
N VAL A 79 24.79 -30.97 15.19
CA VAL A 79 25.35 -29.75 14.61
C VAL A 79 24.50 -29.35 13.41
N GLU A 80 24.38 -28.05 13.20
CA GLU A 80 23.53 -27.47 12.17
C GLU A 80 24.35 -26.54 11.26
N LEU A 81 23.98 -26.54 9.99
CA LEU A 81 24.48 -25.62 8.98
C LEU A 81 23.26 -25.05 8.24
N ALA A 82 23.03 -23.75 8.38
CA ALA A 82 22.03 -23.02 7.62
C ALA A 82 22.61 -22.60 6.27
N VAL A 83 21.89 -22.95 5.20
CA VAL A 83 22.21 -22.59 3.82
C VAL A 83 20.99 -21.99 3.16
N GLU A 84 21.20 -21.02 2.29
CA GLU A 84 20.16 -20.45 1.44
C GLU A 84 20.19 -21.17 0.09
N LEU A 85 19.12 -21.91 -0.21
CA LEU A 85 18.84 -22.44 -1.54
C LEU A 85 18.28 -21.33 -2.41
N ARG A 86 18.94 -21.06 -3.53
CA ARG A 86 18.54 -20.03 -4.49
C ARG A 86 18.23 -20.67 -5.83
N ALA A 87 17.06 -20.36 -6.36
CA ALA A 87 16.72 -20.63 -7.75
C ALA A 87 16.91 -19.36 -8.57
N ASN A 88 17.49 -19.50 -9.76
CA ASN A 88 17.58 -18.43 -10.74
C ASN A 88 16.61 -18.68 -11.91
N GLY A 89 16.56 -17.75 -12.86
CA GLY A 89 15.63 -17.85 -13.99
C GLY A 89 15.85 -19.05 -14.93
N ALA A 90 16.92 -19.83 -14.76
CA ALA A 90 17.16 -21.06 -15.51
C ALA A 90 16.63 -22.33 -14.80
N PHE A 91 16.17 -22.24 -13.55
CA PHE A 91 15.59 -23.40 -12.86
C PHE A 91 14.19 -23.70 -13.38
N VAL A 92 13.94 -24.99 -13.61
CA VAL A 92 12.70 -25.52 -14.20
C VAL A 92 12.13 -26.54 -13.21
N PRO A 93 11.10 -26.18 -12.39
CA PRO A 93 10.47 -27.13 -11.48
C PRO A 93 9.76 -28.27 -12.21
N GLU A 94 9.85 -29.46 -11.63
CA GLU A 94 8.99 -30.59 -12.00
C GLU A 94 7.58 -30.42 -11.42
N VAL A 95 6.59 -30.96 -12.12
CA VAL A 95 5.18 -30.85 -11.79
C VAL A 95 4.55 -32.24 -11.84
N GLN A 96 3.64 -32.53 -10.91
CA GLN A 96 2.84 -33.75 -10.93
C GLN A 96 1.36 -33.43 -10.75
N GLN A 97 0.51 -34.09 -11.55
CA GLN A 97 -0.93 -34.12 -11.33
C GLN A 97 -1.27 -35.15 -10.25
N ARG A 98 -2.01 -34.71 -9.24
CA ARG A 98 -2.54 -35.56 -8.16
C ARG A 98 -3.87 -36.18 -8.58
N ASP A 99 -4.30 -37.20 -7.84
CA ASP A 99 -5.56 -37.92 -8.08
C ASP A 99 -6.81 -37.04 -7.95
N ASP A 100 -6.70 -35.91 -7.25
CA ASP A 100 -7.74 -34.86 -7.13
C ASP A 100 -7.79 -33.93 -8.36
N GLY A 101 -6.97 -34.18 -9.37
CA GLY A 101 -6.82 -33.36 -10.58
C GLY A 101 -5.92 -32.14 -10.40
N ALA A 102 -5.45 -31.84 -9.19
CA ALA A 102 -4.61 -30.67 -8.92
C ALA A 102 -3.15 -30.92 -9.35
N LEU A 103 -2.57 -29.97 -10.07
CA LEU A 103 -1.14 -29.98 -10.37
C LEU A 103 -0.36 -29.37 -9.19
N ARG A 104 0.77 -29.98 -8.81
CA ARG A 104 1.67 -29.46 -7.77
C ARG A 104 3.11 -29.45 -8.24
N VAL A 105 3.84 -28.41 -7.86
CA VAL A 105 5.30 -28.36 -7.99
C VAL A 105 5.91 -29.38 -7.05
N LEU A 106 6.78 -30.24 -7.56
CA LEU A 106 7.52 -31.20 -6.76
C LEU A 106 8.68 -30.51 -6.02
N PRO A 107 9.01 -30.94 -4.80
CA PRO A 107 10.24 -30.54 -4.14
C PRO A 107 11.47 -30.87 -4.99
N ALA A 108 12.51 -30.04 -4.91
CA ALA A 108 13.81 -30.35 -5.49
C ALA A 108 14.59 -31.28 -4.56
N ASP A 109 15.25 -32.28 -5.15
CA ASP A 109 16.17 -33.14 -4.43
C ASP A 109 17.52 -32.44 -4.21
N VAL A 110 17.94 -32.44 -2.94
CA VAL A 110 19.21 -31.86 -2.48
C VAL A 110 20.02 -32.98 -1.84
N PRO A 111 20.95 -33.62 -2.58
CA PRO A 111 21.82 -34.63 -2.00
C PRO A 111 22.81 -33.99 -1.03
N VAL A 112 22.89 -34.53 0.18
CA VAL A 112 23.79 -34.06 1.23
C VAL A 112 24.63 -35.22 1.72
N GLU A 113 25.94 -34.99 1.75
CA GLU A 113 26.91 -35.87 2.37
C GLU A 113 27.49 -35.19 3.60
N VAL A 114 27.62 -35.94 4.68
CA VAL A 114 28.28 -35.50 5.91
C VAL A 114 29.44 -36.43 6.18
N ARG A 115 30.63 -35.87 6.30
CA ARG A 115 31.84 -36.57 6.70
C ARG A 115 32.33 -36.04 8.04
N ALA A 116 32.69 -36.92 8.96
CA ALA A 116 33.28 -36.54 10.24
C ALA A 116 34.27 -37.61 10.73
N GLY A 117 35.31 -37.17 11.43
CA GLY A 117 36.45 -37.98 11.89
C GLY A 117 37.77 -37.60 11.21
N ALA A 118 38.88 -38.13 11.72
CA ALA A 118 40.20 -37.96 11.10
C ALA A 118 40.23 -38.60 9.70
N ASP A 119 41.07 -38.09 8.79
CA ASP A 119 41.04 -38.49 7.36
C ASP A 119 41.11 -40.00 7.10
N ASP A 120 41.82 -40.75 7.94
CA ASP A 120 42.01 -42.20 7.88
C ASP A 120 40.89 -43.02 8.59
N GLN A 121 40.04 -42.37 9.38
CA GLN A 121 38.94 -42.99 10.14
C GLN A 121 37.57 -42.32 9.93
N ALA A 122 37.50 -41.36 9.01
CA ALA A 122 36.32 -40.56 8.83
C ALA A 122 35.17 -41.40 8.25
N VAL A 123 34.00 -41.21 8.84
CA VAL A 123 32.75 -41.83 8.40
C VAL A 123 32.00 -40.84 7.53
N THR A 124 31.52 -41.31 6.39
CA THR A 124 30.63 -40.54 5.51
C THR A 124 29.22 -41.11 5.60
N ALA A 125 28.23 -40.24 5.80
CA ALA A 125 26.81 -40.54 5.66
C ALA A 125 26.22 -39.69 4.54
N SER A 126 25.32 -40.25 3.74
CA SER A 126 24.65 -39.54 2.67
C SER A 126 23.13 -39.64 2.79
N ARG A 127 22.44 -38.55 2.44
CA ARG A 127 20.98 -38.49 2.41
C ARG A 127 20.53 -37.46 1.38
N THR A 128 19.48 -37.78 0.64
CA THR A 128 18.77 -36.80 -0.20
C THR A 128 17.69 -36.12 0.63
N LEU A 129 17.76 -34.80 0.72
CA LEU A 129 16.71 -33.97 1.31
C LEU A 129 15.76 -33.50 0.20
N SER A 130 14.46 -33.46 0.50
CA SER A 130 13.47 -32.84 -0.39
C SER A 130 13.22 -31.40 0.06
N ALA A 131 13.58 -30.44 -0.77
CA ALA A 131 13.43 -29.01 -0.50
C ALA A 131 12.32 -28.40 -1.34
N ALA A 132 11.44 -27.61 -0.72
CA ALA A 132 10.48 -26.83 -1.50
C ALA A 132 11.24 -25.89 -2.45
N VAL A 133 10.82 -25.85 -3.71
CA VAL A 133 11.45 -24.99 -4.71
C VAL A 133 11.21 -23.53 -4.32
N PRO A 134 12.27 -22.71 -4.19
CA PRO A 134 12.10 -21.33 -3.78
C PRO A 134 11.52 -20.50 -4.93
N LEU A 135 10.43 -19.80 -4.63
CA LEU A 135 9.73 -18.87 -5.52
C LEU A 135 9.85 -17.46 -4.93
N ALA A 136 10.27 -16.50 -5.73
CA ALA A 136 10.26 -15.09 -5.38
C ALA A 136 8.83 -14.57 -5.50
N TRP A 137 8.39 -13.86 -4.46
CA TRP A 137 7.09 -13.24 -4.33
C TRP A 137 7.26 -11.75 -4.02
N LEU A 138 6.21 -10.96 -4.26
CA LEU A 138 6.20 -9.55 -3.85
C LEU A 138 6.24 -9.48 -2.33
N GLY A 139 7.14 -8.65 -1.81
CA GLY A 139 7.14 -8.20 -0.43
C GLY A 139 6.29 -6.93 -0.27
N ALA A 140 5.94 -6.60 0.97
CA ALA A 140 5.22 -5.37 1.30
C ALA A 140 6.01 -4.10 0.93
N ASP A 141 7.35 -4.17 0.96
CA ASP A 141 8.26 -3.10 0.54
C ASP A 141 8.14 -2.75 -0.95
N GLY A 142 7.67 -3.69 -1.76
CA GLY A 142 7.38 -3.51 -3.18
C GLY A 142 6.03 -2.85 -3.45
N VAL A 143 5.24 -2.50 -2.43
CA VAL A 143 3.91 -1.92 -2.60
C VAL A 143 3.81 -0.60 -1.83
N GLN A 144 3.46 0.47 -2.53
CA GLN A 144 3.23 1.78 -1.93
C GLN A 144 1.77 2.14 -2.09
N VAL A 145 1.08 2.41 -0.99
CA VAL A 145 -0.35 2.76 -1.01
C VAL A 145 -0.53 4.22 -0.64
N ARG A 146 -1.35 4.93 -1.42
CA ARG A 146 -1.78 6.30 -1.13
C ARG A 146 -3.29 6.43 -1.20
N ALA A 147 -3.84 7.28 -0.34
CA ALA A 147 -5.24 7.70 -0.40
C ALA A 147 -5.35 9.04 -1.14
N GLU A 148 -6.45 9.23 -1.85
CA GLU A 148 -6.83 10.49 -2.48
C GLU A 148 -8.33 10.73 -2.31
N ASN A 149 -8.70 12.01 -2.31
CA ASN A 149 -10.09 12.43 -2.42
C ASN A 149 -10.49 12.37 -3.89
N ALA A 150 -11.54 11.60 -4.16
CA ALA A 150 -12.07 11.30 -5.45
C ALA A 150 -13.54 11.72 -5.45
N ASP A 151 -13.78 12.98 -5.80
CA ASP A 151 -15.13 13.53 -5.91
C ASP A 151 -15.95 13.30 -4.62
N GLY A 152 -15.38 13.66 -3.46
CA GLY A 152 -16.02 13.50 -2.15
C GLY A 152 -15.91 12.10 -1.54
N THR A 153 -15.30 11.14 -2.23
CA THR A 153 -15.12 9.77 -1.73
C THR A 153 -13.64 9.37 -1.63
N VAL A 154 -13.34 8.41 -0.75
CA VAL A 154 -11.98 7.92 -0.57
C VAL A 154 -11.62 6.93 -1.67
N ARG A 155 -10.49 7.16 -2.34
CA ARG A 155 -9.88 6.23 -3.30
C ARG A 155 -8.47 5.87 -2.85
N TYR A 156 -8.14 4.58 -2.86
CA TYR A 156 -6.78 4.10 -2.63
C TYR A 156 -6.13 3.71 -3.95
N THR A 157 -4.86 4.08 -4.11
CA THR A 157 -4.00 3.62 -5.18
C THR A 157 -2.82 2.86 -4.57
N ALA A 158 -2.63 1.60 -4.97
CA ALA A 158 -1.43 0.84 -4.68
C ALA A 158 -0.54 0.78 -5.94
N ASP A 159 0.64 1.39 -5.85
CA ASP A 159 1.70 1.23 -6.84
C ASP A 159 2.56 0.01 -6.45
N VAL A 160 2.56 -0.99 -7.33
CA VAL A 160 3.25 -2.28 -7.12
C VAL A 160 4.49 -2.32 -8.00
N ALA A 161 5.65 -2.54 -7.40
CA ALA A 161 6.93 -2.78 -8.07
C ALA A 161 7.34 -4.26 -7.92
N ASN A 162 7.31 -4.99 -9.03
CA ASN A 162 7.71 -6.38 -9.09
C ASN A 162 9.21 -6.52 -9.38
N ARG A 163 9.96 -6.90 -8.35
CA ARG A 163 11.40 -7.20 -8.44
C ARG A 163 11.72 -8.69 -8.41
N THR A 164 10.70 -9.55 -8.55
CA THR A 164 10.89 -11.00 -8.48
C THR A 164 11.59 -11.58 -9.72
N GLY A 165 11.67 -10.81 -10.81
CA GLY A 165 12.30 -11.24 -12.07
C GLY A 165 11.40 -12.07 -12.97
N ALA A 166 10.13 -12.28 -12.60
CA ALA A 166 9.11 -12.91 -13.42
C ALA A 166 7.72 -12.35 -13.10
N PRO A 167 6.75 -12.40 -14.03
CA PRO A 167 5.42 -11.89 -13.75
C PRO A 167 4.73 -12.60 -12.58
N VAL A 168 4.04 -11.81 -11.75
CA VAL A 168 3.20 -12.27 -10.64
C VAL A 168 1.78 -11.77 -10.86
N THR A 169 0.81 -12.67 -10.85
CA THR A 169 -0.61 -12.29 -10.87
C THR A 169 -1.04 -11.88 -9.47
N VAL A 170 -1.67 -10.73 -9.33
CA VAL A 170 -2.11 -10.20 -8.04
C VAL A 170 -3.61 -9.93 -8.03
N GLY A 171 -4.21 -10.01 -6.86
CA GLY A 171 -5.59 -9.59 -6.60
C GLY A 171 -5.69 -8.92 -5.24
N LEU A 172 -6.58 -7.94 -5.11
CA LEU A 172 -6.87 -7.27 -3.84
C LEU A 172 -8.16 -7.81 -3.24
N ALA A 173 -8.14 -8.05 -1.93
CA ALA A 173 -9.33 -8.31 -1.13
C ALA A 173 -9.48 -7.22 -0.07
N ALA A 174 -10.70 -6.68 0.01
CA ALA A 174 -11.10 -5.71 1.01
C ALA A 174 -11.58 -6.38 2.31
N PRO A 175 -11.50 -5.69 3.46
CA PRO A 175 -12.08 -6.18 4.69
C PRO A 175 -13.62 -6.15 4.61
N ASP A 176 -14.26 -7.14 5.22
CA ASP A 176 -15.73 -7.22 5.27
C ASP A 176 -16.29 -6.27 6.34
N THR A 177 -16.39 -4.99 6.01
CA THR A 177 -16.91 -3.94 6.90
C THR A 177 -17.82 -2.98 6.14
N PRO A 178 -18.75 -2.27 6.83
CA PRO A 178 -19.72 -1.40 6.17
C PRO A 178 -19.13 -0.37 5.21
N ALA A 179 -17.97 0.20 5.54
CA ALA A 179 -17.29 1.19 4.70
C ALA A 179 -16.82 0.63 3.35
N TRP A 180 -16.64 -0.69 3.23
CA TRP A 180 -16.07 -1.36 2.06
C TRP A 180 -17.10 -2.13 1.23
N HIS A 181 -18.36 -2.21 1.67
CA HIS A 181 -19.41 -2.96 0.93
C HIS A 181 -19.71 -2.38 -0.45
N ALA A 182 -19.50 -1.07 -0.64
CA ALA A 182 -19.66 -0.39 -1.93
C ALA A 182 -18.34 -0.24 -2.68
N ALA A 183 -17.23 -0.82 -2.19
CA ALA A 183 -15.92 -0.61 -2.77
C ALA A 183 -15.77 -1.36 -4.10
N ASP A 184 -15.29 -0.64 -5.11
CA ASP A 184 -14.91 -1.20 -6.41
C ASP A 184 -13.45 -1.66 -6.35
N LEU A 185 -13.26 -2.98 -6.25
CA LEU A 185 -11.95 -3.61 -6.31
C LEU A 185 -11.53 -3.86 -7.76
N PRO A 186 -10.23 -3.69 -8.09
CA PRO A 186 -9.74 -3.97 -9.42
C PRO A 186 -9.74 -5.49 -9.67
N ALA A 187 -9.95 -5.87 -10.93
CA ALA A 187 -9.79 -7.25 -11.34
C ALA A 187 -8.33 -7.73 -11.12
N ARG A 188 -8.17 -9.05 -10.99
CA ARG A 188 -6.82 -9.64 -10.94
C ARG A 188 -6.01 -9.25 -12.16
N THR A 189 -4.73 -8.94 -11.94
CA THR A 189 -3.85 -8.46 -13.01
C THR A 189 -2.47 -9.10 -12.91
N SER A 190 -1.81 -9.26 -14.06
CA SER A 190 -0.43 -9.75 -14.11
C SER A 190 0.54 -8.57 -14.02
N VAL A 191 1.42 -8.60 -13.03
CA VAL A 191 2.42 -7.57 -12.78
C VAL A 191 3.76 -8.05 -13.33
N GLY A 192 4.19 -7.50 -14.46
CA GLY A 192 5.51 -7.75 -15.03
C GLY A 192 6.61 -7.05 -14.25
N GLU A 193 6.69 -5.72 -14.38
CA GLU A 193 7.64 -4.87 -13.64
C GLU A 193 6.90 -3.94 -12.69
N ASN A 194 5.87 -3.25 -13.16
CA ASN A 194 5.07 -2.34 -12.35
C ASN A 194 3.59 -2.49 -12.66
N ALA A 195 2.73 -2.24 -11.68
CA ALA A 195 1.30 -2.14 -11.87
C ALA A 195 0.70 -1.11 -10.90
N LYS A 196 -0.41 -0.50 -11.32
CA LYS A 196 -1.22 0.38 -10.48
C LYS A 196 -2.55 -0.31 -10.21
N LEU A 197 -2.88 -0.51 -8.93
CA LEU A 197 -4.15 -1.07 -8.49
C LEU A 197 -4.96 0.04 -7.84
N VAL A 198 -6.15 0.32 -8.35
CA VAL A 198 -7.01 1.39 -7.86
C VAL A 198 -8.24 0.78 -7.20
N VAL A 199 -8.53 1.21 -5.98
CA VAL A 199 -9.70 0.82 -5.21
C VAL A 199 -10.51 2.06 -4.89
N ALA A 200 -11.70 2.20 -5.49
CA ALA A 200 -12.65 3.24 -5.12
C ALA A 200 -13.49 2.70 -3.97
N VAL A 201 -13.42 3.31 -2.78
CA VAL A 201 -14.19 2.83 -1.62
C VAL A 201 -15.64 3.29 -1.69
N ASN A 202 -15.90 4.37 -2.45
CA ASN A 202 -17.22 4.97 -2.64
C ASN A 202 -17.86 5.40 -1.30
N ALA A 203 -17.03 5.82 -0.35
CA ALA A 203 -17.44 6.34 0.95
C ALA A 203 -16.58 7.56 1.34
N PRO A 204 -17.15 8.58 2.01
CA PRO A 204 -16.41 9.77 2.46
C PRO A 204 -15.56 9.50 3.69
N ALA A 205 -15.82 8.43 4.43
CA ALA A 205 -15.07 8.04 5.62
C ALA A 205 -14.77 6.55 5.63
N VAL A 206 -13.51 6.21 5.88
CA VAL A 206 -13.01 4.85 5.92
C VAL A 206 -12.15 4.70 7.17
N PRO A 207 -12.45 3.79 8.11
CA PRO A 207 -11.59 3.58 9.26
C PRO A 207 -10.22 3.01 8.84
N ALA A 208 -9.23 3.12 9.71
CA ALA A 208 -7.96 2.44 9.51
C ALA A 208 -8.22 0.93 9.31
N SER A 209 -7.58 0.34 8.29
CA SER A 209 -7.91 -1.01 7.85
C SER A 209 -6.73 -1.69 7.18
N MET A 210 -6.97 -2.85 6.57
CA MET A 210 -5.98 -3.61 5.85
C MET A 210 -6.58 -4.17 4.57
N LEU A 211 -5.89 -4.00 3.44
CA LEU A 211 -6.14 -4.76 2.22
C LEU A 211 -5.23 -5.98 2.18
N VAL A 212 -5.72 -7.08 1.65
CA VAL A 212 -4.91 -8.27 1.40
C VAL A 212 -4.58 -8.34 -0.08
N LEU A 213 -3.29 -8.30 -0.41
CA LEU A 213 -2.77 -8.52 -1.75
C LEU A 213 -2.43 -10.00 -1.91
N SER A 214 -3.36 -10.73 -2.51
CA SER A 214 -3.18 -12.11 -2.94
C SER A 214 -2.23 -12.20 -4.13
N GLN A 215 -1.43 -13.26 -4.18
CA GLN A 215 -0.44 -13.46 -5.23
C GLN A 215 -0.50 -14.87 -5.80
N GLU A 216 -0.35 -14.97 -7.10
CA GLU A 216 -0.34 -16.22 -7.85
C GLU A 216 0.74 -16.18 -8.92
N ARG A 217 1.40 -17.30 -9.16
CA ARG A 217 2.30 -17.47 -10.31
C ARG A 217 1.87 -18.68 -11.12
N LEU A 218 1.83 -18.51 -12.43
CA LEU A 218 1.62 -19.60 -13.36
C LEU A 218 2.97 -20.20 -13.77
N LEU A 219 3.17 -21.47 -13.48
CA LEU A 219 4.35 -22.25 -13.85
C LEU A 219 3.94 -23.23 -14.94
N VAL A 220 4.58 -23.17 -16.11
CA VAL A 220 4.18 -23.98 -17.27
C VAL A 220 5.19 -25.07 -17.54
N GLY A 221 4.84 -26.33 -17.23
CA GLY A 221 5.62 -27.57 -17.42
C GLY A 221 6.21 -27.76 -18.83
N PRO A 222 7.21 -28.65 -19.00
CA PRO A 222 7.81 -28.95 -20.31
C PRO A 222 6.79 -29.49 -21.34
N GLY A 223 5.71 -30.11 -20.87
CA GLY A 223 4.58 -30.58 -21.68
C GLY A 223 3.51 -29.52 -21.96
N GLY A 224 3.68 -28.27 -21.51
CA GLY A 224 2.71 -27.19 -21.68
C GLY A 224 1.62 -27.10 -20.61
N GLU A 225 1.63 -27.99 -19.63
CA GLU A 225 0.69 -27.98 -18.49
C GLU A 225 0.98 -26.82 -17.54
N ALA A 226 -0.06 -26.12 -17.09
CA ALA A 226 0.10 -24.91 -16.27
C ALA A 226 -0.33 -25.15 -14.81
N VAL A 227 0.52 -24.77 -13.87
CA VAL A 227 0.31 -24.89 -12.42
C VAL A 227 0.21 -23.50 -11.81
N VAL A 228 -0.83 -23.28 -11.01
CA VAL A 228 -0.91 -22.08 -10.18
C VAL A 228 -0.22 -22.36 -8.85
N SER A 229 0.82 -21.60 -8.56
CA SER A 229 1.49 -21.56 -7.27
C SER A 229 1.07 -20.31 -6.49
N ARG A 230 1.10 -20.39 -5.16
CA ARG A 230 0.80 -19.28 -4.23
C ARG A 230 1.86 -19.22 -3.13
N PRO A 231 2.15 -18.04 -2.56
CA PRO A 231 3.00 -17.93 -1.39
C PRO A 231 2.32 -18.56 -0.15
N PRO A 232 3.07 -18.86 0.92
CA PRO A 232 2.52 -19.33 2.19
C PRO A 232 1.60 -18.31 2.86
N SER A 233 1.79 -17.02 2.57
CA SER A 233 1.06 -15.90 3.14
C SER A 233 0.91 -14.79 2.09
N ASP A 234 -0.26 -14.17 2.08
CA ASP A 234 -0.52 -12.97 1.28
C ASP A 234 0.11 -11.73 1.92
N VAL A 235 0.20 -10.64 1.14
CA VAL A 235 0.76 -9.38 1.63
C VAL A 235 -0.34 -8.53 2.24
N ALA A 236 -0.17 -8.21 3.52
CA ALA A 236 -1.02 -7.27 4.24
C ALA A 236 -0.61 -5.82 3.93
N LEU A 237 -1.53 -5.02 3.43
CA LEU A 237 -1.34 -3.60 3.15
C LEU A 237 -2.12 -2.80 4.20
N ALA A 238 -1.40 -2.24 5.18
CA ALA A 238 -2.00 -1.38 6.19
C ALA A 238 -2.44 -0.05 5.55
N LEU A 239 -3.65 0.39 5.90
CA LEU A 239 -4.24 1.64 5.43
C LEU A 239 -4.59 2.54 6.61
N ASP A 240 -4.16 3.79 6.54
CA ASP A 240 -4.57 4.82 7.48
C ASP A 240 -6.03 5.20 7.28
N GLY A 241 -6.74 5.49 8.37
CA GLY A 241 -8.12 5.95 8.31
C GLY A 241 -8.24 7.29 7.60
N GLN A 242 -9.27 7.41 6.76
CA GLN A 242 -9.55 8.60 5.96
C GLN A 242 -10.92 9.17 6.28
N THR A 243 -11.05 10.49 6.18
CA THR A 243 -12.31 11.21 6.36
C THR A 243 -12.32 12.43 5.46
N ILE A 244 -13.41 12.63 4.74
CA ILE A 244 -13.73 13.81 3.94
C ILE A 244 -14.96 14.44 4.58
N ALA A 245 -14.77 15.54 5.30
CA ALA A 245 -15.81 16.23 6.06
C ALA A 245 -15.63 17.75 5.95
N PRO A 246 -15.72 18.32 4.73
CA PRO A 246 -15.62 19.76 4.54
C PRO A 246 -16.81 20.49 5.15
N VAL A 247 -16.56 21.68 5.68
CA VAL A 247 -17.59 22.56 6.24
C VAL A 247 -17.33 23.98 5.75
N VAL A 248 -18.40 24.73 5.50
CA VAL A 248 -18.32 26.19 5.33
C VAL A 248 -19.21 26.81 6.40
N PRO A 249 -18.66 27.42 7.46
CA PRO A 249 -19.42 28.14 8.48
C PRO A 249 -20.22 29.33 7.91
N ASP A 250 -20.94 30.05 8.76
CA ASP A 250 -21.66 31.26 8.34
C ASP A 250 -20.69 32.36 7.87
N THR A 251 -21.15 33.19 6.93
CA THR A 251 -20.35 34.26 6.33
C THR A 251 -20.05 35.36 7.36
N ALA A 252 -18.81 35.81 7.42
CA ALA A 252 -18.44 37.00 8.16
C ALA A 252 -18.72 38.24 7.30
N VAL A 253 -19.49 39.20 7.82
CA VAL A 253 -19.77 40.47 7.15
C VAL A 253 -19.14 41.60 7.94
N ALA A 254 -18.32 42.40 7.28
CA ALA A 254 -17.66 43.56 7.87
C ALA A 254 -18.66 44.69 8.17
N GLN A 255 -18.16 45.77 8.80
CA GLN A 255 -18.97 46.97 8.96
C GLN A 255 -19.35 47.54 7.60
N CYS A 256 -20.59 48.01 7.48
CA CYS A 256 -21.07 48.68 6.29
C CYS A 256 -20.39 50.05 6.15
N VAL A 257 -20.00 50.39 4.94
CA VAL A 257 -19.39 51.65 4.53
C VAL A 257 -20.28 52.29 3.47
N PHE A 258 -20.61 53.56 3.66
CA PHE A 258 -21.32 54.37 2.69
C PHE A 258 -20.34 55.19 1.86
N ASP A 259 -20.44 55.10 0.54
CA ASP A 259 -19.72 55.94 -0.42
C ASP A 259 -20.63 57.08 -0.90
N PRO A 260 -20.37 58.35 -0.51
CA PRO A 260 -21.19 59.49 -0.89
C PRO A 260 -21.03 59.91 -2.36
N GLU A 261 -19.96 59.49 -3.05
CA GLU A 261 -19.79 59.82 -4.47
C GLU A 261 -20.71 58.97 -5.36
N THR A 262 -20.93 57.72 -4.95
CA THR A 262 -21.75 56.76 -5.68
C THR A 262 -23.13 56.54 -5.07
N ASP A 263 -23.39 57.11 -3.88
CA ASP A 263 -24.61 56.92 -3.10
C ASP A 263 -24.86 55.42 -2.82
N THR A 264 -23.80 54.68 -2.45
CA THR A 264 -23.87 53.23 -2.22
C THR A 264 -23.39 52.81 -0.84
N SER A 265 -24.21 52.00 -0.17
CA SER A 265 -23.84 51.23 1.03
C SER A 265 -23.21 49.90 0.61
N SER A 266 -22.04 49.56 1.15
CA SER A 266 -21.38 48.29 0.88
C SER A 266 -20.70 47.69 2.12
N ALA A 267 -20.63 46.36 2.20
CA ALA A 267 -19.87 45.67 3.24
C ALA A 267 -19.07 44.51 2.65
N ALA A 268 -17.80 44.38 3.02
CA ALA A 268 -17.02 43.21 2.65
C ALA A 268 -17.61 41.95 3.31
N ALA A 269 -17.63 40.84 2.57
CA ALA A 269 -18.11 39.56 3.05
C ALA A 269 -17.05 38.47 2.81
N THR A 270 -16.79 37.65 3.83
CA THR A 270 -15.75 36.62 3.79
C THR A 270 -16.33 35.27 4.17
N LEU A 271 -16.02 34.25 3.37
CA LEU A 271 -16.30 32.84 3.68
C LEU A 271 -15.05 32.17 4.20
N THR A 272 -15.24 31.20 5.10
CA THR A 272 -14.18 30.27 5.50
C THR A 272 -14.48 28.89 4.94
N PHE A 273 -13.59 28.39 4.08
CA PHE A 273 -13.57 26.98 3.70
C PHE A 273 -12.83 26.21 4.79
N ASP A 274 -13.55 25.40 5.56
CA ASP A 274 -13.02 24.62 6.67
C ASP A 274 -12.84 23.15 6.28
N ASN A 275 -11.60 22.75 6.05
CA ASN A 275 -11.20 21.37 5.79
C ASN A 275 -10.47 20.74 6.99
N SER A 276 -10.62 21.31 8.19
CA SER A 276 -9.89 20.87 9.39
C SER A 276 -10.30 19.46 9.84
N ALA A 277 -11.53 19.04 9.55
CA ALA A 277 -12.04 17.70 9.88
C ALA A 277 -11.62 16.62 8.87
N SER A 278 -11.17 16.98 7.66
CA SER A 278 -10.75 16.02 6.64
C SER A 278 -9.28 15.62 6.75
N THR A 279 -8.99 14.37 6.40
CA THR A 279 -7.62 13.84 6.23
C THR A 279 -7.06 14.02 4.83
N LEU A 280 -7.91 14.38 3.87
CA LEU A 280 -7.56 14.57 2.46
C LEU A 280 -7.87 16.01 2.01
N PRO A 281 -7.15 16.53 1.01
CA PRO A 281 -7.49 17.81 0.38
C PRO A 281 -8.90 17.78 -0.21
N VAL A 282 -9.60 18.92 -0.16
CA VAL A 282 -10.95 19.10 -0.73
C VAL A 282 -10.95 20.32 -1.64
N GLU A 283 -11.54 20.20 -2.81
CA GLU A 283 -11.81 21.33 -3.70
C GLU A 283 -13.12 22.02 -3.29
N PHE A 284 -13.05 23.29 -2.95
CA PHE A 284 -14.22 24.12 -2.69
C PHE A 284 -14.49 25.01 -3.91
N SER A 285 -15.75 25.21 -4.23
CA SER A 285 -16.15 26.16 -5.28
C SER A 285 -17.46 26.87 -4.94
N VAL A 286 -17.68 28.01 -5.60
CA VAL A 286 -18.88 28.84 -5.46
C VAL A 286 -19.55 28.92 -6.83
N ASP A 287 -20.81 28.51 -6.92
CA ASP A 287 -21.55 28.50 -8.19
C ASP A 287 -21.59 29.91 -8.81
N GLY A 288 -21.31 29.98 -10.11
CA GLY A 288 -21.24 31.24 -10.86
C GLY A 288 -19.96 32.07 -10.61
N HIS A 289 -19.06 31.62 -9.74
CA HIS A 289 -17.85 32.37 -9.37
C HIS A 289 -16.59 31.48 -9.48
N PRO A 290 -16.18 31.08 -10.70
CA PRO A 290 -15.06 30.14 -10.90
C PRO A 290 -13.71 30.67 -10.39
N GLY A 291 -13.53 31.99 -10.30
CA GLY A 291 -12.33 32.60 -9.73
C GLY A 291 -12.17 32.40 -8.22
N LEU A 292 -13.20 31.88 -7.53
CA LEU A 292 -13.18 31.60 -6.09
C LEU A 292 -12.95 30.11 -5.76
N ALA A 293 -12.81 29.25 -6.78
CA ALA A 293 -12.54 27.84 -6.59
C ALA A 293 -11.10 27.62 -6.11
N GLN A 294 -10.92 26.78 -5.09
CA GLN A 294 -9.59 26.41 -4.59
C GLN A 294 -9.59 25.06 -3.85
N THR A 295 -8.46 24.37 -3.90
CA THR A 295 -8.20 23.16 -3.11
C THR A 295 -7.63 23.55 -1.74
N VAL A 296 -8.35 23.23 -0.68
CA VAL A 296 -7.88 23.42 0.70
C VAL A 296 -7.19 22.13 1.16
N PRO A 297 -5.93 22.19 1.62
CA PRO A 297 -5.22 21.01 2.12
C PRO A 297 -5.96 20.30 3.26
N ALA A 298 -5.59 19.04 3.50
CA ALA A 298 -6.06 18.31 4.68
C ALA A 298 -5.74 19.09 5.97
N ARG A 299 -6.65 19.05 6.94
CA ARG A 299 -6.48 19.68 8.25
C ARG A 299 -6.28 21.21 8.20
N ALA A 300 -6.69 21.87 7.12
CA ALA A 300 -6.47 23.30 6.90
C ALA A 300 -7.78 24.09 6.71
N ARG A 301 -7.64 25.41 6.68
CA ARG A 301 -8.72 26.36 6.38
C ARG A 301 -8.22 27.38 5.36
N ALA A 302 -9.14 27.93 4.58
CA ALA A 302 -8.87 29.05 3.69
C ALA A 302 -9.99 30.08 3.81
N GLU A 303 -9.65 31.36 3.70
CA GLU A 303 -10.62 32.45 3.62
C GLU A 303 -10.79 32.87 2.15
N VAL A 304 -12.02 33.25 1.80
CA VAL A 304 -12.39 33.71 0.47
C VAL A 304 -13.22 34.96 0.61
N GLU A 305 -12.79 36.04 -0.04
CA GLU A 305 -13.58 37.25 -0.17
C GLU A 305 -14.67 37.05 -1.24
N LEU A 306 -15.90 37.31 -0.85
CA LEU A 306 -17.05 37.34 -1.75
C LEU A 306 -17.18 38.74 -2.38
N PRO A 307 -17.93 38.87 -3.49
CA PRO A 307 -18.41 40.18 -3.92
C PRO A 307 -19.07 40.94 -2.75
N PRO A 308 -18.80 42.25 -2.59
CA PRO A 308 -19.29 43.02 -1.45
C PRO A 308 -20.82 43.00 -1.41
N ALA A 309 -21.36 42.91 -0.19
CA ALA A 309 -22.78 43.06 0.07
C ALA A 309 -23.21 44.48 -0.30
N GLY A 310 -24.34 44.62 -0.98
CA GLY A 310 -24.93 45.93 -1.31
C GLY A 310 -26.40 46.01 -0.89
N ALA A 311 -27.18 46.85 -1.57
CA ALA A 311 -28.59 47.06 -1.26
C ALA A 311 -29.51 45.84 -1.50
N ALA A 312 -29.02 44.81 -2.21
CA ALA A 312 -29.75 43.56 -2.44
C ALA A 312 -29.02 42.37 -1.78
N PRO A 313 -29.76 41.43 -1.16
CA PRO A 313 -29.15 40.22 -0.64
C PRO A 313 -28.63 39.33 -1.77
N ALA A 314 -27.52 38.64 -1.51
CA ALA A 314 -26.91 37.69 -2.44
C ALA A 314 -26.82 36.31 -1.81
N THR A 315 -27.18 35.27 -2.57
CA THR A 315 -27.08 33.88 -2.13
C THR A 315 -26.02 33.16 -2.95
N TYR A 316 -25.08 32.53 -2.24
CA TYR A 316 -23.95 31.80 -2.80
C TYR A 316 -24.13 30.30 -2.53
N ALA A 317 -24.33 29.52 -3.58
CA ALA A 317 -24.33 28.07 -3.48
C ALA A 317 -22.89 27.55 -3.51
N LEU A 318 -22.51 26.81 -2.47
CA LEU A 318 -21.17 26.31 -2.23
C LEU A 318 -21.10 24.82 -2.50
N ARG A 319 -20.00 24.39 -3.11
CA ARG A 319 -19.74 23.00 -3.42
C ARG A 319 -18.43 22.53 -2.81
N ALA A 320 -18.38 21.24 -2.51
CA ALA A 320 -17.16 20.51 -2.20
C ALA A 320 -17.03 19.36 -3.21
N ASP A 321 -15.91 19.30 -3.92
CA ASP A 321 -15.60 18.28 -4.95
C ASP A 321 -16.73 18.10 -5.99
N GLY A 322 -17.41 19.20 -6.33
CA GLY A 322 -18.54 19.23 -7.27
C GLY A 322 -19.92 18.98 -6.66
N ASP A 323 -19.98 18.41 -5.45
CA ASP A 323 -21.23 18.14 -4.74
C ASP A 323 -21.73 19.38 -3.98
N ALA A 324 -23.05 19.52 -3.91
CA ALA A 324 -23.68 20.62 -3.17
C ALA A 324 -23.39 20.47 -1.66
N LEU A 325 -22.78 21.50 -1.06
CA LEU A 325 -22.42 21.51 0.35
C LEU A 325 -23.43 22.30 1.18
N VAL A 326 -23.55 23.60 0.91
CA VAL A 326 -24.45 24.52 1.63
C VAL A 326 -24.71 25.77 0.79
N SER A 327 -25.74 26.53 1.11
CA SER A 327 -25.93 27.89 0.56
C SER A 327 -25.77 28.92 1.67
N ARG A 328 -25.07 30.02 1.37
CA ARG A 328 -24.88 31.14 2.30
C ARG A 328 -25.49 32.40 1.70
N THR A 329 -26.33 33.07 2.48
CA THR A 329 -26.94 34.34 2.09
C THR A 329 -26.24 35.46 2.83
N VAL A 330 -25.72 36.42 2.07
CA VAL A 330 -25.25 37.70 2.57
C VAL A 330 -26.43 38.66 2.48
N GLY A 331 -26.87 39.18 3.62
CA GLY A 331 -27.99 40.11 3.68
C GLY A 331 -27.68 41.43 2.96
N ALA A 332 -28.74 42.14 2.57
CA ALA A 332 -28.59 43.52 2.12
C ALA A 332 -28.02 44.38 3.26
N VAL A 333 -27.17 45.33 2.91
CA VAL A 333 -26.63 46.32 3.84
C VAL A 333 -27.07 47.70 3.43
N ASP A 334 -27.48 48.48 4.43
CA ASP A 334 -27.73 49.90 4.28
C ASP A 334 -27.25 50.62 5.55
N CYS A 335 -26.25 51.47 5.37
CA CYS A 335 -25.66 52.28 6.43
C CYS A 335 -25.69 53.77 6.09
N PHE A 336 -26.57 54.17 5.16
CA PHE A 336 -26.84 55.57 4.94
C PHE A 336 -27.40 56.20 6.22
N GLU A 337 -26.67 57.18 6.76
CA GLU A 337 -27.11 57.95 7.92
C GLU A 337 -28.04 59.07 7.43
N TRP A 338 -29.34 58.93 7.71
CA TRP A 338 -30.32 59.98 7.47
C TRP A 338 -30.14 61.14 8.47
N ASP A 339 -29.04 61.89 8.37
CA ASP A 339 -28.85 63.11 9.15
C ASP A 339 -29.24 64.34 8.31
N VAL A 340 -30.55 64.43 8.02
CA VAL A 340 -31.16 65.61 7.43
C VAL A 340 -32.20 66.17 8.40
N GLU A 341 -31.82 67.21 9.14
CA GLU A 341 -32.76 68.15 9.74
C GLU A 341 -33.41 68.98 8.62
N GLY A 342 -34.40 68.38 7.95
CA GLY A 342 -35.21 69.04 6.94
C GLY A 342 -36.33 69.86 7.59
N SER A 343 -36.10 71.14 7.88
CA SER A 343 -37.22 72.06 8.16
C SER A 343 -37.80 72.59 6.84
N ALA A 344 -38.98 72.10 6.45
CA ALA A 344 -39.76 72.71 5.39
C ALA A 344 -40.59 73.86 5.97
N THR A 345 -40.20 75.11 5.73
CA THR A 345 -41.04 76.26 6.04
C THR A 345 -42.14 76.38 5.00
N THR A 346 -43.34 75.93 5.36
CA THR A 346 -44.52 76.21 4.54
C THR A 346 -45.09 77.58 4.87
N ARG A 347 -45.61 78.27 3.87
CA ARG A 347 -46.41 79.49 4.06
C ARG A 347 -47.76 79.34 3.38
N TRP A 348 -48.80 79.89 4.00
CA TRP A 348 -50.11 79.98 3.38
C TRP A 348 -50.09 80.94 2.20
N SER A 349 -50.47 80.47 1.02
CA SER A 349 -50.67 81.30 -0.17
C SER A 349 -52.16 81.64 -0.31
N PRO A 350 -52.56 82.91 -0.09
CA PRO A 350 -53.94 83.32 -0.28
C PRO A 350 -54.38 83.31 -1.76
N GLU A 351 -53.43 83.36 -2.71
CA GLU A 351 -53.73 83.32 -4.15
C GLU A 351 -54.16 81.93 -4.62
N THR A 352 -53.57 80.88 -4.04
CA THR A 352 -53.87 79.50 -4.40
C THR A 352 -54.76 78.80 -3.38
N GLY A 353 -55.02 79.42 -2.22
CA GLY A 353 -55.81 78.83 -1.14
C GLY A 353 -55.16 77.58 -0.56
N SER A 354 -53.82 77.51 -0.55
CA SER A 354 -53.07 76.33 -0.11
C SER A 354 -51.77 76.72 0.58
N PHE A 355 -51.24 75.81 1.41
CA PHE A 355 -49.87 75.92 1.91
C PHE A 355 -48.90 75.59 0.78
N VAL A 356 -47.94 76.48 0.55
CA VAL A 356 -46.82 76.27 -0.38
C VAL A 356 -45.55 76.04 0.44
N VAL A 357 -44.75 75.08 0.01
CA VAL A 357 -43.39 74.84 0.51
C VAL A 357 -42.45 75.83 -0.17
#